data_AF-A0A8S3DZ18-F1
#
_entry.id   AF-A0A8S3DZ18-F1
#
_cell.length_a   1.000
_cell.length_b   1.000
_cell.length_c   1.000
_cell.angle_alpha   90.00
_cell.angle_beta   90.00
_cell.angle_gamma   90.00
#
_symmetry.space_group_name_H-M   'P 1'
#
loop_
_entity.id
_entity.type
_entity.pdbx_description
1 polymer ?
#
loop_
_entity_poly.entity_id
_entity_poly.type
_entity_poly.pdbx_seq_one_letter_code
_entity_poly.pdbx_strand_id
1 'polypeptide(L)'
;LTEDHKRAIRCVRKIQLIVARNRFQQARKPYDVRDVLEQYSHGHINMMMRIKELQRKIEHTIGKQPSGTSEDRAKLTVLARMQRVEGAITSMEKMTGNILVLLRTVDEKLDRISPNNSRMARSILTRVNEKFSSTKEEIS
;
A
#
# COMPACT_ATOMS: atom_id res chain seq x y z
N LEU A 1 38.83 21.09 4.49
CA LEU A 1 38.36 21.18 3.09
C LEU A 1 39.57 21.09 2.15
N THR A 2 39.69 20.06 1.32
CA THR A 2 40.81 19.92 0.36
C THR A 2 40.78 21.00 -0.72
N GLU A 3 41.93 21.25 -1.36
CA GLU A 3 42.06 22.28 -2.41
C GLU A 3 41.13 22.06 -3.61
N ASP A 4 40.84 20.80 -3.95
CA ASP A 4 39.89 20.46 -5.01
C ASP A 4 38.47 20.88 -4.67
N HIS A 5 38.02 20.71 -3.42
CA HIS A 5 36.73 21.22 -2.97
C HIS A 5 36.66 22.75 -3.05
N LYS A 6 37.75 23.46 -2.72
CA LYS A 6 37.79 24.93 -2.86
C LYS A 6 37.70 25.37 -4.32
N ARG A 7 38.35 24.66 -5.24
CA ARG A 7 38.25 24.89 -6.69
C ARG A 7 36.83 24.61 -7.20
N ALA A 8 36.22 23.49 -6.80
CA ALA A 8 34.85 23.14 -7.14
C ALA A 8 33.85 24.21 -6.69
N ILE A 9 33.96 24.69 -5.45
CA ILE A 9 33.11 25.77 -4.92
C ILE A 9 33.25 27.05 -5.74
N ARG A 10 34.47 27.43 -6.13
CA ARG A 10 34.70 28.60 -7.00
C ARG A 10 34.06 28.43 -8.37
N CYS A 11 34.14 27.24 -8.97
CA CYS A 11 33.49 26.95 -10.25
C CYS A 11 31.96 27.04 -10.15
N VAL A 12 31.35 26.42 -9.14
CA VAL A 12 29.89 26.50 -8.90
C VAL A 12 29.45 27.95 -8.72
N ARG A 13 30.17 28.74 -7.92
CA ARG A 13 29.87 30.17 -7.72
C ARG A 13 29.96 30.98 -9.02
N LYS A 14 30.97 30.73 -9.88
CA LYS A 14 31.09 31.39 -11.19
C LYS A 14 29.89 31.06 -12.09
N ILE A 15 29.44 29.81 -12.12
CA ILE A 15 28.26 29.39 -12.89
C ILE A 15 27.01 30.10 -12.37
N GLN A 16 26.79 30.09 -11.06
CA GLN A 16 25.66 30.78 -10.43
C GLN A 16 25.66 32.29 -10.73
N LEU A 17 26.83 32.94 -10.71
CA LEU A 17 26.98 34.35 -11.05
C LEU A 17 26.60 34.64 -12.50
N ILE A 18 27.01 33.80 -13.45
CA ILE A 18 26.66 33.94 -14.86
C ILE A 18 25.15 33.77 -15.07
N VAL A 19 24.56 32.74 -14.44
CA VAL A 19 23.10 32.51 -14.49
C VAL A 19 22.34 33.71 -13.90
N ALA A 20 22.78 34.23 -12.75
CA ALA A 20 22.18 35.40 -12.12
C ALA A 20 22.29 36.66 -13.00
N ARG A 21 23.46 36.89 -13.61
CA ARG A 21 23.68 37.99 -14.57
C ARG A 21 22.72 37.89 -15.75
N ASN A 22 22.56 36.71 -16.34
CA ASN A 22 21.68 36.50 -17.49
C ASN A 22 20.21 36.71 -17.11
N ARG A 23 19.76 36.19 -15.96
CA ARG A 23 18.41 36.41 -15.43
C ARG A 23 18.14 37.90 -15.16
N PHE A 24 19.11 38.61 -14.58
CA PHE A 24 18.98 40.05 -14.33
C PHE A 24 18.87 40.85 -15.63
N GLN A 25 19.64 40.49 -16.65
CA GLN A 25 19.55 41.13 -17.97
C GLN A 25 18.22 40.84 -18.67
N GLN A 26 17.69 39.62 -18.55
CA GLN A 26 16.37 39.25 -19.08
C GLN A 26 15.25 40.00 -18.37
N ALA A 27 15.28 40.10 -17.03
CA ALA A 27 14.26 40.81 -16.25
C ALA A 27 14.17 42.31 -16.54
N ARG A 28 15.18 42.91 -17.16
CA ARG A 28 15.19 44.32 -17.60
C ARG A 28 14.55 44.53 -18.97
N LYS A 29 14.34 43.47 -19.75
CA LYS A 29 13.67 43.53 -21.05
C LYS A 29 12.16 43.41 -20.85
N PRO A 30 11.32 44.09 -21.66
CA PRO A 30 9.88 43.83 -21.64
C PRO A 30 9.61 42.37 -22.00
N TYR A 31 8.53 41.80 -21.44
CA TYR A 31 8.17 40.41 -21.64
C TYR A 31 7.99 40.07 -23.13
N ASP A 32 8.67 39.02 -23.59
CA ASP A 32 8.59 38.46 -24.95
C ASP A 32 7.73 37.18 -24.92
N VAL A 33 7.13 36.79 -26.04
CA VAL A 33 6.44 35.49 -26.23
C VAL A 33 7.36 34.33 -25.84
N ARG A 34 8.67 34.52 -26.01
CA ARG A 34 9.70 33.61 -25.54
C ARG A 34 9.65 33.35 -24.03
N ASP A 35 9.37 34.36 -23.21
CA ASP A 35 9.31 34.21 -21.75
C ASP A 35 8.12 33.35 -21.34
N VAL A 36 6.99 33.47 -22.05
CA VAL A 36 5.81 32.61 -21.86
C VAL A 36 6.12 31.16 -22.22
N LEU A 37 6.78 30.93 -23.36
CA LEU A 37 7.19 29.59 -23.78
C LEU A 37 8.22 28.98 -22.83
N GLU A 38 9.17 29.78 -22.35
CA GLU A 38 10.18 29.33 -21.40
C GLU A 38 9.54 28.99 -20.05
N GLN A 39 8.63 29.82 -19.52
CA GLN A 39 7.90 29.53 -18.30
C GLN A 39 7.05 28.25 -18.42
N TYR A 40 6.35 28.09 -19.54
CA TYR A 40 5.57 26.89 -19.82
C TYR A 40 6.48 25.66 -19.85
N SER A 41 7.61 25.69 -20.55
CA SER A 41 8.52 24.53 -20.60
C SER A 41 9.04 24.13 -19.22
N HIS A 42 9.39 25.09 -18.36
CA HIS A 42 9.78 24.83 -16.96
C HIS A 42 8.62 24.25 -16.14
N GLY A 43 7.41 24.80 -16.28
CA GLY A 43 6.21 24.30 -15.60
C GLY A 43 5.88 22.86 -15.98
N HIS A 44 5.98 22.55 -17.28
CA HIS A 44 5.75 21.21 -17.82
C HIS A 44 6.76 20.20 -17.29
N ILE A 45 8.06 20.53 -17.31
CA ILE A 45 9.11 19.65 -16.78
C ILE A 45 8.91 19.43 -15.28
N ASN A 46 8.61 20.48 -14.51
CA ASN A 46 8.35 20.36 -13.07
C ASN A 46 7.15 19.44 -12.76
N MET A 47 6.04 19.62 -13.49
CA MET A 47 4.88 18.76 -13.35
C MET A 47 5.22 17.30 -13.69
N MET A 48 5.93 17.07 -14.78
CA MET A 48 6.35 15.72 -15.20
C MET A 48 7.27 15.05 -14.17
N MET A 49 8.21 15.79 -13.57
CA MET A 49 9.07 15.26 -12.50
C MET A 49 8.27 14.87 -11.26
N ARG A 50 7.29 15.69 -10.86
CA ARG A 50 6.39 15.37 -9.73
C ARG A 50 5.56 14.11 -10.02
N ILE A 51 5.03 13.97 -11.23
CA ILE A 51 4.30 12.76 -11.66
C ILE A 51 5.21 11.53 -11.58
N LYS A 52 6.44 11.61 -12.09
CA LYS A 52 7.41 10.51 -12.02
C LYS A 52 7.80 10.14 -10.59
N GLU A 53 7.95 11.12 -9.71
CA GLU A 53 8.24 10.87 -8.30
C GLU A 53 7.08 10.16 -7.59
N LEU A 54 5.84 10.61 -7.84
CA LEU A 54 4.64 9.95 -7.33
C LEU A 54 4.52 8.52 -7.86
N GLN A 55 4.72 8.32 -9.17
CA GLN A 55 4.73 7.00 -9.78
C GLN A 55 5.75 6.08 -9.12
N ARG A 56 6.99 6.54 -8.92
CA ARG A 56 8.05 5.78 -8.23
C ARG A 56 7.67 5.42 -6.79
N LYS A 57 7.03 6.32 -6.04
CA LYS A 57 6.56 6.05 -4.67
C LYS A 57 5.46 4.99 -4.65
N ILE A 58 4.52 5.07 -5.59
CA ILE A 58 3.43 4.09 -5.75
C ILE A 58 3.99 2.71 -6.12
N GLU A 59 4.87 2.65 -7.12
CA GLU A 59 5.53 1.41 -7.56
C GLU A 59 6.27 0.72 -6.41
N HIS A 60 6.99 1.51 -5.61
CA HIS A 60 7.68 1.01 -4.42
C HIS A 60 6.71 0.49 -3.35
N THR A 61 5.59 1.17 -3.14
CA THR A 61 4.60 0.80 -2.11
C THR A 61 3.82 -0.45 -2.51
N ILE A 62 3.47 -0.58 -3.79
CA ILE A 62 2.70 -1.72 -4.30
C ILE A 62 3.59 -2.98 -4.36
N GLY A 63 4.82 -2.91 -4.87
CA GLY A 63 5.73 -4.06 -4.84
C GLY A 63 6.67 -4.21 -6.03
N LYS A 64 6.66 -3.28 -6.98
CA LYS A 64 7.72 -3.18 -8.00
C LYS A 64 8.93 -2.52 -7.36
N GLN A 65 9.73 -3.31 -6.65
CA GLN A 65 10.96 -2.78 -6.10
C GLN A 65 11.96 -2.47 -7.23
N PRO A 66 12.63 -1.30 -7.20
CA PRO A 66 13.81 -1.12 -8.01
C PRO A 66 14.86 -2.16 -7.58
N SER A 67 15.47 -2.84 -8.54
CA SER A 67 16.51 -3.84 -8.31
C SER A 67 17.59 -3.27 -7.38
N GLY A 68 17.74 -3.86 -6.18
CA GLY A 68 18.80 -3.49 -5.21
C GLY A 68 18.34 -2.92 -3.86
N THR A 69 17.04 -2.91 -3.52
CA THR A 69 16.61 -2.57 -2.16
C THR A 69 16.81 -3.74 -1.19
N SER A 70 17.23 -3.46 0.05
CA SER A 70 17.43 -4.51 1.06
C SER A 70 16.14 -5.32 1.28
N GLU A 71 16.31 -6.60 1.54
CA GLU A 71 15.24 -7.59 1.72
C GLU A 71 14.23 -7.15 2.79
N ASP A 72 14.66 -6.36 3.78
CA ASP A 72 13.79 -5.83 4.83
C ASP A 72 12.86 -4.71 4.36
N ARG A 73 13.23 -3.93 3.35
CA ARG A 73 12.29 -2.97 2.73
C ARG A 73 11.27 -3.67 1.83
N ALA A 74 11.63 -4.81 1.23
CA ALA A 74 10.70 -5.64 0.45
C ALA A 74 9.51 -6.12 1.29
N LYS A 75 9.80 -6.46 2.54
CA LYS A 75 8.83 -6.91 3.53
C LYS A 75 7.79 -5.85 3.93
N LEU A 76 8.06 -4.57 3.71
CA LEU A 76 7.17 -3.45 4.04
C LEU A 76 6.14 -3.11 2.96
N THR A 77 6.28 -3.66 1.75
CA THR A 77 5.35 -3.39 0.64
C THR A 77 3.95 -3.90 0.94
N VAL A 78 2.94 -3.27 0.33
CA VAL A 78 1.53 -3.64 0.51
C VAL A 78 1.31 -5.08 0.08
N LEU A 79 1.88 -5.51 -1.05
CA LEU A 79 1.78 -6.91 -1.51
C LEU A 79 2.44 -7.88 -0.52
N ALA A 80 3.63 -7.58 0.00
CA ALA A 80 4.28 -8.46 0.98
C ALA A 80 3.48 -8.57 2.29
N ARG A 81 2.80 -7.50 2.70
CA ARG A 81 1.88 -7.52 3.86
C ARG A 81 0.61 -8.32 3.54
N MET A 82 0.05 -8.14 2.35
CA MET A 82 -1.13 -8.89 1.88
C MET A 82 -0.87 -10.39 1.88
N GLN A 83 0.28 -10.83 1.35
CA GLN A 83 0.65 -12.25 1.32
C GLN A 83 0.72 -12.88 2.72
N ARG A 84 1.18 -12.13 3.74
CA ARG A 84 1.16 -12.62 5.13
C ARG A 84 -0.25 -12.75 5.68
N VAL A 85 -1.11 -11.78 5.36
CA VAL A 85 -2.52 -11.81 5.75
C VAL A 85 -3.22 -13.00 5.10
N GLU A 86 -3.02 -13.24 3.80
CA GLU A 86 -3.54 -14.41 3.08
C GLU A 86 -3.06 -15.73 3.71
N GLY A 87 -1.78 -15.83 4.07
CA GLY A 87 -1.25 -17.01 4.76
C GLY A 87 -1.90 -17.24 6.13
N ALA A 88 -2.12 -16.17 6.91
CA ALA A 88 -2.81 -16.25 8.19
C ALA A 88 -4.28 -16.69 8.02
N ILE A 89 -5.00 -16.11 7.05
CA ILE A 89 -6.37 -16.50 6.70
C ILE A 89 -6.43 -17.98 6.31
N THR A 90 -5.51 -18.45 5.48
CA THR A 90 -5.44 -19.86 5.06
C THR A 90 -5.23 -20.79 6.26
N SER A 91 -4.41 -20.40 7.24
CA SER A 91 -4.22 -21.16 8.47
C SER A 91 -5.48 -21.17 9.35
N MET A 92 -6.19 -20.04 9.42
CA MET A 92 -7.46 -19.94 10.13
C MET A 92 -8.55 -20.80 9.46
N GLU A 93 -8.61 -20.85 8.14
CA GLU A 93 -9.52 -21.73 7.40
C GLU A 93 -9.29 -23.20 7.76
N LYS A 94 -8.02 -23.65 7.79
CA LYS A 94 -7.66 -25.01 8.21
C LYS A 94 -8.07 -25.29 9.65
N MET A 95 -7.79 -24.36 10.57
CA MET A 95 -8.17 -24.51 11.98
C MET A 95 -9.69 -24.62 12.14
N THR A 96 -10.44 -23.79 11.43
CA THR A 96 -11.91 -23.82 11.44
C THR A 96 -12.45 -25.12 10.86
N GLY A 97 -11.84 -25.63 9.79
CA GLY A 97 -12.15 -26.95 9.24
C GLY A 97 -11.90 -28.09 10.23
N ASN A 98 -10.78 -28.05 10.96
CA ASN A 98 -10.48 -29.04 11.99
C ASN A 98 -11.50 -28.99 13.14
N ILE A 99 -11.88 -27.79 13.58
CA ILE A 99 -12.91 -27.61 14.61
C ILE A 99 -14.24 -28.18 14.13
N LEU A 100 -14.63 -27.95 12.87
CA LEU A 100 -15.87 -28.49 12.30
C LEU A 100 -15.88 -30.03 12.33
N VAL A 101 -14.76 -30.66 11.95
CA VAL A 101 -14.63 -32.12 11.98
C VAL A 101 -14.74 -32.65 13.41
N LEU A 102 -14.03 -32.03 14.36
CA LEU A 102 -14.10 -32.42 15.78
C LEU A 102 -15.50 -32.27 16.35
N LEU A 103 -16.20 -31.17 16.05
CA LEU A 103 -17.57 -30.94 16.48
C LEU A 103 -18.53 -32.00 15.90
N ARG A 104 -18.37 -32.38 14.63
CA ARG A 104 -19.15 -33.48 14.04
C ARG A 104 -18.90 -34.80 14.78
N THR A 105 -17.65 -35.12 15.10
CA THR A 105 -17.32 -36.33 15.87
C THR A 105 -17.93 -36.31 17.28
N VAL A 106 -17.95 -35.14 17.94
CA VAL A 106 -18.59 -34.99 19.26
C VAL A 106 -20.10 -35.16 19.14
N ASP A 107 -20.73 -34.57 18.12
CA ASP A 107 -22.17 -34.70 17.86
C ASP A 107 -22.56 -36.17 17.60
N GLU A 108 -21.79 -36.89 16.79
CA GLU A 108 -21.97 -38.33 16.56
C GLU A 108 -21.81 -39.17 17.84
N LYS A 109 -20.87 -38.81 18.72
CA LYS A 109 -20.72 -39.47 20.02
C LYS A 109 -21.88 -39.15 20.96
N LEU A 110 -22.38 -37.92 20.96
CA LEU A 110 -23.51 -37.49 21.77
C LEU A 110 -24.79 -38.23 21.35
N ASP A 111 -25.01 -38.41 20.04
CA ASP A 111 -26.10 -39.21 19.47
C ASP A 111 -26.08 -40.66 19.96
N ARG A 112 -24.88 -41.25 20.07
CA ARG A 112 -24.71 -42.64 20.56
C ARG A 112 -24.96 -42.77 22.07
N ILE A 113 -24.62 -41.76 22.87
CA ILE A 113 -24.72 -41.80 24.34
C ILE A 113 -26.12 -41.39 24.82
N SER A 114 -26.74 -40.38 24.21
CA SER A 114 -28.05 -39.87 24.62
C SER A 114 -28.83 -39.28 23.43
N PRO A 115 -29.57 -40.14 22.69
CA PRO A 115 -30.25 -39.71 21.46
C PRO A 115 -31.38 -38.70 21.70
N ASN A 116 -32.04 -38.75 22.86
CA ASN A 116 -33.11 -37.80 23.22
C ASN A 116 -32.57 -36.39 23.49
N ASN A 117 -31.45 -36.29 24.21
CA ASN A 117 -30.82 -34.99 24.50
C ASN A 117 -30.22 -34.38 23.22
N SER A 118 -29.66 -35.20 22.34
CA SER A 118 -29.14 -34.74 21.05
C SER A 118 -30.24 -34.18 20.12
N ARG A 119 -31.39 -34.87 20.03
CA ARG A 119 -32.56 -34.35 19.29
C ARG A 119 -33.05 -33.01 19.83
N MET A 120 -33.09 -32.86 21.16
CA MET A 120 -33.45 -31.60 21.80
C MET A 120 -32.44 -30.48 21.50
N ALA A 121 -31.13 -30.78 21.58
CA ALA A 121 -30.08 -29.83 21.27
C ALA A 121 -30.13 -29.37 19.80
N ARG A 122 -30.34 -30.28 18.85
CA ARG A 122 -30.52 -29.95 17.43
C ARG A 122 -31.74 -29.05 17.20
N SER A 123 -32.87 -29.34 17.84
CA SER A 123 -34.07 -28.48 17.77
C SER A 123 -33.80 -27.06 18.27
N ILE A 124 -33.04 -26.91 19.37
CA ILE A 124 -32.66 -25.61 19.91
C ILE A 124 -31.72 -24.88 18.95
N LEU A 125 -30.70 -25.55 18.42
CA LEU A 125 -29.74 -24.97 17.49
C LEU A 125 -30.41 -24.48 16.19
N THR A 126 -31.36 -25.25 15.63
CA THR A 126 -32.11 -24.82 14.44
C THR A 126 -32.91 -23.54 14.73
N ARG A 127 -33.59 -23.46 15.88
CA ARG A 127 -34.34 -22.27 16.29
C ARG A 127 -33.45 -21.05 16.52
N VAL A 128 -32.27 -21.24 17.11
CA VAL A 128 -31.29 -20.17 17.29
C VAL A 128 -30.77 -19.67 15.94
N ASN A 129 -30.50 -20.59 15.00
CA ASN A 129 -30.03 -20.25 13.66
C ASN A 129 -31.08 -19.48 12.85
N GLU A 130 -32.35 -19.91 12.89
CA GLU A 130 -33.47 -19.20 12.27
C GLU A 130 -33.61 -17.76 12.81
N LYS A 131 -33.49 -17.61 14.14
CA LYS A 131 -33.54 -16.29 14.79
C LYS A 131 -32.37 -15.38 14.37
N PHE A 132 -31.17 -15.94 14.25
CA PHE A 132 -29.99 -15.20 13.78
C PHE A 132 -30.09 -14.80 12.29
N SER A 133 -30.63 -15.66 11.43
CA SER A 133 -30.86 -15.32 10.01
C SER A 133 -31.89 -14.19 9.86
N SER A 134 -32.99 -14.24 10.62
CA SER A 134 -33.98 -13.17 10.62
C SER A 134 -33.40 -11.82 11.06
N THR A 135 -32.50 -11.79 12.05
CA THR A 135 -31.82 -10.54 12.44
C THR A 135 -30.81 -10.03 11.41
N LYS A 136 -30.22 -10.90 10.58
CA LYS A 136 -29.33 -10.46 9.49
C LYS A 136 -30.10 -9.81 8.34
N GLU A 137 -31.32 -10.30 8.06
CA GLU A 137 -32.19 -9.72 7.03
C GLU A 137 -32.79 -8.37 7.46
N GLU A 138 -32.99 -8.13 8.76
CA GLU A 138 -33.45 -6.83 9.28
C GLU A 138 -32.37 -5.72 9.29
N ILE A 139 -31.08 -6.10 9.21
CA ILE A 139 -29.93 -5.17 9.31
C ILE A 139 -29.34 -4.83 7.92
N SER A 140 -29.70 -5.58 6.87
CA SER A 140 -29.30 -5.31 5.48
C SER A 140 -30.29 -4.42 4.75
#